data_AF-A0A223S101-F1
#
_entry.id   AF-A0A223S101-F1
#
_cell.length_a   1.000
_cell.length_b   1.000
_cell.length_c   1.000
_cell.angle_alpha   90.00
_cell.angle_beta   90.00
_cell.angle_gamma   90.00
#
_symmetry.space_group_name_H-M   'P 1'
#
loop_
_entity.id
_entity.type
_entity.pdbx_description
1 polymer ?
#
loop_
_entity_poly.entity_id
_entity_poly.type
_entity_poly.pdbx_seq_one_letter_code
_entity_poly.pdbx_strand_id
1 'polypeptide(L)'
;MTPGPDVTATAARLRARYTGTLAWYGTHTRRWWAMIPGHPRLLEAPTPEALELLLASRLWTHQEHRVARAARSARLSRALPPRPRPRACPRQPVTA
;
A
#
# COMPACT_ATOMS: atom_id res chain seq x y z
N MET A 1 -7.80 -27.26 13.95
CA MET A 1 -7.88 -27.66 12.52
C MET A 1 -6.81 -26.91 11.76
N THR A 2 -5.69 -27.58 11.47
CA THR A 2 -4.61 -27.03 10.63
C THR A 2 -5.10 -27.02 9.18
N PRO A 3 -4.99 -25.91 8.43
CA PRO A 3 -5.30 -25.94 7.00
C PRO A 3 -4.43 -27.01 6.32
N GLY A 4 -5.00 -27.71 5.33
CA GLY A 4 -4.26 -28.72 4.59
C GLY A 4 -2.95 -28.15 4.02
N PRO A 5 -1.90 -28.97 3.87
CA PRO A 5 -0.58 -28.51 3.40
C PRO A 5 -0.66 -27.74 2.07
N ASP A 6 -1.61 -28.10 1.22
CA ASP A 6 -1.90 -27.46 -0.07
C ASP A 6 -2.31 -25.98 0.05
N VAL A 7 -3.13 -25.65 1.05
CA VAL A 7 -3.62 -24.29 1.30
C VAL A 7 -2.48 -23.38 1.76
N THR A 8 -1.61 -23.89 2.62
CA THR A 8 -0.44 -23.15 3.10
C THR A 8 0.54 -22.89 1.96
N ALA A 9 0.79 -23.89 1.10
CA ALA A 9 1.65 -23.74 -0.07
C ALA A 9 1.09 -22.72 -1.07
N THR A 10 -0.22 -22.76 -1.33
CA THR A 10 -0.88 -21.81 -2.23
C THR A 10 -0.86 -20.38 -1.68
N ALA A 11 -1.12 -20.19 -0.38
CA ALA A 11 -1.00 -18.88 0.26
C ALA A 11 0.43 -18.33 0.20
N ALA A 12 1.44 -19.18 0.45
CA ALA A 12 2.85 -18.81 0.34
C ALA A 12 3.22 -18.40 -1.10
N ARG A 13 2.76 -19.15 -2.10
CA ARG A 13 2.97 -18.84 -3.53
C ARG A 13 2.37 -17.48 -3.90
N LEU A 14 1.15 -17.19 -3.46
CA LEU A 14 0.50 -15.90 -3.70
C LEU A 14 1.28 -14.75 -3.05
N ARG A 15 1.73 -14.92 -1.81
CA ARG A 15 2.54 -13.90 -1.10
C ARG A 15 3.91 -13.68 -1.77
N ALA A 16 4.53 -14.74 -2.29
CA ALA A 16 5.80 -14.64 -3.01
C ALA A 16 5.64 -13.91 -4.36
N ARG A 17 4.51 -14.08 -5.03
CA ARG A 17 4.23 -13.45 -6.32
C ARG A 17 3.83 -11.98 -6.18
N TYR A 18 3.13 -11.64 -5.11
CA TYR A 18 2.62 -10.30 -4.83
C TYR A 18 3.29 -9.70 -3.60
N THR A 19 4.50 -9.19 -3.77
CA THR A 19 5.30 -8.59 -2.69
C THR A 19 4.52 -7.51 -1.95
N GLY A 20 4.34 -7.69 -0.64
CA GLY A 20 3.60 -6.78 0.23
C GLY A 20 2.11 -7.09 0.38
N THR A 21 1.55 -8.03 -0.39
CA THR A 21 0.18 -8.50 -0.21
C THR A 21 0.14 -9.59 0.85
N LEU A 22 -0.82 -9.50 1.78
CA LEU A 22 -1.11 -10.56 2.73
C LEU A 22 -2.25 -11.40 2.17
N ALA A 23 -1.98 -12.66 1.81
CA ALA A 23 -2.99 -13.61 1.35
C ALA A 23 -3.09 -14.79 2.32
N TRP A 24 -4.32 -15.20 2.66
CA TRP A 24 -4.59 -16.32 3.56
C TRP A 24 -5.93 -16.99 3.24
N TYR A 25 -6.12 -18.22 3.72
CA TYR A 25 -7.38 -18.94 3.63
C TYR A 25 -8.09 -18.94 4.98
N GLY A 26 -9.34 -18.46 5.00
CA GLY A 26 -10.21 -18.54 6.16
C GLY A 26 -10.83 -19.92 6.24
N THR A 27 -10.35 -20.76 7.16
CA THR A 27 -10.87 -22.13 7.36
C THR A 27 -12.34 -22.15 7.79
N HIS A 28 -12.79 -21.14 8.54
CA HIS A 28 -14.17 -21.02 9.00
C HIS A 28 -15.14 -20.61 7.87
N THR A 29 -14.72 -19.68 7.01
CA THR A 29 -15.53 -19.18 5.89
C THR A 29 -15.31 -19.96 4.60
N ARG A 30 -14.31 -20.86 4.57
CA ARG A 30 -13.83 -21.57 3.40
C ARG A 30 -13.51 -20.66 2.21
N ARG A 31 -13.09 -19.42 2.50
CA ARG A 31 -12.78 -18.39 1.51
C ARG A 31 -11.33 -17.96 1.59
N TRP A 32 -10.79 -17.61 0.43
CA TRP A 32 -9.52 -16.93 0.28
C TRP A 32 -9.68 -15.45 0.51
N TRP A 33 -8.73 -14.88 1.25
CA TRP A 33 -8.72 -13.47 1.61
C TRP A 33 -7.37 -12.87 1.23
N ALA A 34 -7.40 -11.64 0.75
CA ALA A 34 -6.19 -10.88 0.50
C ALA A 34 -6.33 -9.43 0.95
N MET A 35 -5.25 -8.91 1.55
CA MET A 35 -5.10 -7.52 1.96
C MET A 35 -3.94 -6.90 1.20
N ILE A 36 -4.23 -5.77 0.54
CA ILE A 36 -3.26 -5.00 -0.24
C ILE A 36 -2.88 -3.74 0.56
N PRO A 37 -1.58 -3.44 0.73
CA PRO A 37 -1.13 -2.27 1.49
C PRO A 37 -1.53 -0.98 0.77
N GLY A 38 -2.25 -0.11 1.49
CA GLY A 38 -2.75 1.16 0.96
C GLY A 38 -4.07 1.06 0.19
N HIS A 39 -4.76 -0.09 0.24
CA HIS A 39 -6.14 -0.22 -0.24
C HIS A 39 -7.08 -0.47 0.95
N PRO A 40 -8.22 0.24 1.06
CA PRO A 40 -9.12 0.13 2.21
C PRO A 40 -10.04 -1.10 2.19
N ARG A 41 -10.06 -1.87 1.09
CA ARG A 41 -10.89 -3.08 0.97
C ARG A 41 -10.08 -4.35 0.99
N LEU A 42 -10.57 -5.28 1.78
CA LEU A 42 -10.26 -6.70 1.78
C LEU A 42 -10.84 -7.36 0.52
N LEU A 43 -10.08 -8.23 -0.13
CA LEU A 43 -10.56 -9.03 -1.25
C LEU A 43 -10.91 -10.43 -0.74
N GLU A 44 -12.08 -10.93 -1.13
CA GLU A 44 -12.53 -12.27 -0.81
C GLU A 44 -12.82 -13.06 -2.09
N ALA A 45 -12.47 -14.34 -2.09
CA ALA A 45 -12.70 -15.23 -3.22
C ALA A 45 -12.95 -16.67 -2.76
N PRO A 46 -13.76 -17.45 -3.48
CA PRO A 46 -13.97 -18.87 -3.16
C PRO A 46 -12.80 -19.76 -3.57
N THR A 47 -12.01 -19.37 -4.57
CA THR A 47 -10.86 -20.13 -5.09
C THR A 47 -9.59 -19.28 -5.12
N PRO A 48 -8.40 -19.91 -5.06
CA PRO A 48 -7.15 -19.18 -5.10
C PRO A 48 -6.91 -18.49 -6.46
N GLU A 49 -7.39 -19.09 -7.56
CA GLU A 49 -7.32 -18.50 -8.90
C GLU A 49 -8.17 -17.23 -9.01
N ALA A 50 -9.38 -17.25 -8.44
CA ALA A 50 -10.23 -16.06 -8.39
C ALA A 50 -9.60 -14.96 -7.54
N LEU A 51 -8.92 -15.32 -6.44
CA LEU A 51 -8.15 -14.35 -5.65
C LEU A 51 -6.98 -13.76 -6.46
N GLU A 52 -6.28 -14.58 -7.25
CA GLU A 52 -5.19 -14.13 -8.12
C GLU A 52 -5.68 -13.12 -9.17
N LEU A 53 -6.82 -13.39 -9.82
CA LEU A 53 -7.44 -12.47 -10.77
C LEU A 53 -7.85 -11.13 -10.12
N LEU A 54 -8.45 -11.19 -8.92
CA LEU A 54 -8.79 -9.99 -8.16
C LEU A 54 -7.54 -9.19 -7.79
N LEU A 55 -6.47 -9.86 -7.36
CA LEU A 55 -5.19 -9.23 -7.02
C LEU A 55 -4.56 -8.58 -8.25
N ALA A 56 -4.47 -9.28 -9.38
CA ALA A 56 -3.95 -8.75 -10.63
C ALA A 56 -4.72 -7.50 -11.07
N SER A 57 -6.05 -7.58 -11.05
CA SER A 57 -6.92 -6.46 -11.42
C SER A 57 -6.74 -5.26 -10.48
N ARG A 58 -6.60 -5.51 -9.17
CA ARG A 58 -6.54 -4.43 -8.16
C ARG A 58 -5.17 -3.78 -8.06
N LEU A 59 -4.10 -4.55 -8.16
CA LEU A 59 -2.74 -4.03 -8.14
C LEU A 59 -2.46 -3.19 -9.40
N TRP A 60 -2.99 -3.59 -10.56
CA TRP A 60 -2.94 -2.76 -11.76
C TRP A 60 -3.56 -1.37 -11.51
N THR A 61 -4.79 -1.31 -10.99
CA THR A 61 -5.45 -0.03 -10.69
C THR A 61 -4.70 0.78 -9.61
N HIS A 62 -4.24 0.13 -8.52
CA HIS A 62 -3.59 0.84 -7.42
C HIS A 62 -2.23 1.42 -7.80
N GLN A 63 -1.45 0.71 -8.63
CA GLN A 63 -0.14 1.16 -9.11
C GLN A 63 -0.26 2.46 -9.92
N GLU A 64 -1.22 2.53 -10.86
CA GLU A 64 -1.53 3.73 -11.64
C GLU A 64 -1.91 4.92 -10.74
N HIS A 65 -2.76 4.69 -9.73
CA HIS A 65 -3.15 5.75 -8.79
C HIS A 65 -2.00 6.24 -7.92
N ARG A 66 -1.07 5.35 -7.52
CA ARG A 66 0.12 5.75 -6.74
C ARG A 66 1.07 6.62 -7.57
N VAL A 67 1.32 6.27 -8.83
CA VAL A 67 2.16 7.07 -9.74
C VAL A 67 1.50 8.42 -9.99
N ALA A 68 0.20 8.45 -10.27
CA ALA A 68 -0.54 9.69 -10.48
C ALA A 68 -0.53 10.59 -9.23
N ARG A 69 -0.69 10.02 -8.03
CA ARG A 69 -0.65 10.77 -6.76
C ARG A 69 0.75 11.29 -6.46
N ALA A 70 1.79 10.47 -6.68
CA ALA A 70 3.19 10.90 -6.53
C ALA A 70 3.53 12.03 -7.50
N ALA A 71 3.13 11.91 -8.77
CA ALA A 71 3.31 12.94 -9.79
C ALA A 71 2.57 14.25 -9.44
N ARG A 72 1.37 14.16 -8.85
CA ARG A 72 0.63 15.33 -8.35
C ARG A 72 1.36 15.99 -7.17
N SER A 73 1.83 15.21 -6.20
CA SER A 73 2.63 15.72 -5.08
C SER A 73 3.91 16.41 -5.58
N ALA A 74 4.64 15.81 -6.52
CA ALA A 74 5.85 16.40 -7.09
C ALA A 74 5.58 17.73 -7.81
N ARG A 75 4.46 17.84 -8.55
CA ARG A 75 4.04 19.11 -9.17
C ARG A 75 3.76 20.20 -8.14
N LEU A 76 3.07 19.87 -7.05
CA LEU A 76 2.78 20.82 -5.98
C LEU A 76 4.07 21.27 -5.27
N SER A 77 4.99 20.34 -4.99
CA SER A 77 6.30 20.66 -4.41
C SER A 77 7.15 21.55 -5.33
N ARG A 78 7.07 21.35 -6.66
CA ARG A 78 7.81 22.16 -7.64
C ARG A 78 7.16 23.52 -7.90
N ALA A 79 5.86 23.66 -7.65
CA ALA A 79 5.11 24.91 -7.84
C ALA A 79 5.20 25.85 -6.62
N LEU A 80 5.65 25.37 -5.46
CA LEU A 80 5.84 26.20 -4.28
C LEU A 80 7.18 26.96 -4.37
N PRO A 81 7.19 28.30 -4.38
CA PRO A 81 8.45 29.04 -4.31
C PRO A 81 9.15 28.74 -2.98
N PRO A 82 10.50 28.74 -2.95
CA PRO A 82 11.23 28.56 -1.71
C PRO A 82 10.79 29.63 -0.71
N ARG A 83 10.39 29.21 0.50
CA ARG A 83 10.02 30.14 1.57
C ARG A 83 11.19 31.10 1.81
N PRO A 84 10.96 32.42 1.84
CA PRO A 84 12.00 33.36 2.23
C PRO A 84 12.48 33.01 3.64
N ARG A 85 13.80 32.90 3.83
CA ARG A 85 14.38 32.64 5.15
C ARG A 85 13.96 33.76 6.12
N PRO A 86 13.56 33.45 7.36
CA PRO A 86 13.31 34.47 8.36
C PRO A 86 14.61 35.26 8.58
N ARG A 87 14.55 36.58 8.39
CA ARG A 87 15.66 37.49 8.72
C ARG A 87 15.99 37.31 10.20
N ALA A 88 17.24 36.99 10.51
CA ALA A 88 17.74 36.99 11.87
C ALA A 88 17.62 38.42 12.44
N CYS A 89 16.84 38.59 13.51
CA CYS A 89 16.82 39.84 14.27
C CYS A 89 18.20 40.05 14.91
N PRO A 90 18.87 41.20 14.68
CA PRO A 90 20.07 41.52 15.43
C PRO A 90 19.70 41.68 16.91
N ARG A 91 20.27 40.83 17.77
CA ARG A 91 20.21 41.00 19.23
C ARG A 91 20.83 42.35 19.56
N GLN A 92 20.03 43.26 20.10
CA GLN A 92 20.52 44.52 20.66
C GLN A 92 21.25 44.23 21.98
N PRO A 93 22.45 44.77 22.21
CA PRO A 93 23.10 44.71 23.51
C PRO A 93 22.41 45.66 24.49
N VAL A 94 22.08 45.15 25.69
CA VAL A 94 21.66 45.96 26.83
C VAL A 94 22.91 46.58 27.46
N THR A 95 23.03 47.90 27.37
CA THR A 95 24.04 48.67 28.09
C THR A 95 23.49 48.98 29.49
N ALA A 96 24.26 48.63 30.52
CA ALA A 96 24.01 48.99 31.92
C ALA A 96 24.71 50.31 32.27
#